data_AF-A0A183VC93-F1
#
_entry.id   AF-A0A183VC93-F1
#
_cell.length_a   1.000
_cell.length_b   1.000
_cell.length_c   1.000
_cell.angle_alpha   90.00
_cell.angle_beta   90.00
_cell.angle_gamma   90.00
#
_symmetry.space_group_name_H-M   'P 1'
#
loop_
_entity.id
_entity.type
_entity.pdbx_description
1 polymer ?
#
loop_
_entity_poly.entity_id
_entity_poly.type
_entity_poly.pdbx_seq_one_letter_code
_entity_poly.pdbx_strand_id
1 'polypeptide(L)'
;MLITTIFKLDRLSPETRDRIFHHGPPFLRGTSDEVRKQFKDLWKDKSIPYEEKVIKIRELAEKLLNKEQLAEFKKFDAERERTRKEFADKVSKLSPKAKEVYDKLENLRKEKAKIYEEMSPEVRAEIGQLFSRNSPKV
;
A
#
# COMPACT_ATOMS: atom_id res chain seq x y z
N MET A 1 1.30 -5.85 34.79
CA MET A 1 0.41 -6.79 34.07
C MET A 1 0.10 -6.22 32.66
N LEU A 2 1.12 -5.99 31.84
CA LEU A 2 1.01 -5.33 30.51
C LEU A 2 1.53 -6.20 29.34
N ILE A 3 2.13 -7.35 29.65
CA ILE A 3 2.76 -8.23 28.65
C ILE A 3 1.72 -9.20 28.01
N THR A 4 0.60 -9.46 28.70
CA THR A 4 -0.41 -10.44 28.25
C THR A 4 -1.30 -9.95 27.09
N THR A 5 -1.31 -8.64 26.81
CA THR A 5 -2.17 -8.06 25.75
C THR A 5 -1.57 -8.22 24.36
N ILE A 6 -0.24 -8.27 24.25
CA ILE A 6 0.48 -8.38 22.96
C ILE A 6 0.28 -9.79 22.35
N PHE A 7 0.30 -10.83 23.18
CA PHE A 7 0.22 -12.24 22.75
C PHE A 7 -1.13 -12.68 22.15
N LYS A 8 -2.21 -11.91 22.36
CA LYS A 8 -3.55 -12.22 21.81
C LYS A 8 -3.75 -11.71 20.39
N LEU A 9 -2.98 -10.72 19.95
CA LEU A 9 -3.10 -10.12 18.61
C LEU A 9 -2.55 -11.08 17.54
N ASP A 10 -1.43 -11.76 17.83
CA ASP A 10 -0.93 -13.03 17.26
C ASP A 10 -1.97 -13.89 16.53
N ARG A 11 -3.07 -14.14 17.24
CA ARG A 11 -4.07 -15.17 16.94
C ARG A 11 -5.27 -14.63 16.17
N LEU A 12 -5.32 -13.33 15.94
CA LEU A 12 -6.39 -12.70 15.18
C LEU A 12 -6.09 -12.84 13.69
N SER A 13 -7.14 -13.10 12.91
CA SER A 13 -7.01 -13.11 11.45
C SER A 13 -6.52 -11.74 10.96
N PRO A 14 -5.79 -11.66 9.83
CA PRO A 14 -5.36 -10.39 9.25
C PRO A 14 -6.51 -9.37 9.12
N GLU A 15 -7.72 -9.84 8.83
CA GLU A 15 -8.95 -9.04 8.71
C GLU A 15 -9.38 -8.48 10.06
N THR A 16 -9.33 -9.29 11.12
CA THR A 16 -9.68 -8.84 12.48
C THR A 16 -8.67 -7.83 13.01
N ARG A 17 -7.39 -7.98 12.66
CA ARG A 17 -6.33 -7.01 13.00
C ARG A 17 -6.52 -5.70 12.24
N ASP A 18 -6.79 -5.77 10.94
CA ASP A 18 -7.06 -4.59 10.11
C ASP A 18 -8.28 -3.80 10.61
N ARG A 19 -9.29 -4.50 11.15
CA ARG A 19 -10.46 -3.90 11.81
C ARG A 19 -10.10 -3.19 13.12
N ILE A 20 -9.27 -3.80 13.97
CA ILE A 20 -8.88 -3.27 15.29
C ILE A 20 -7.90 -2.11 15.16
N PHE A 21 -6.96 -2.17 14.21
CA PHE A 21 -5.88 -1.19 14.07
C PHE A 21 -6.11 -0.17 12.95
N HIS A 22 -7.23 -0.26 12.23
CA HIS A 22 -7.58 0.65 11.13
C HIS A 22 -6.44 0.86 10.13
N HIS A 23 -5.74 -0.19 9.71
CA HIS A 23 -4.56 -0.09 8.83
C HIS A 23 -4.91 0.26 7.36
N GLY A 24 -6.18 0.51 7.04
CA GLY A 24 -6.66 0.91 5.73
C GLY A 24 -6.99 2.40 5.61
N PRO A 25 -7.19 2.91 4.38
CA PRO A 25 -7.62 4.28 4.17
C PRO A 25 -8.90 4.64 4.93
N PRO A 26 -9.05 5.90 5.41
CA PRO A 26 -10.17 6.33 6.23
C PRO A 26 -11.54 5.96 5.68
N PHE A 27 -11.72 6.08 4.35
CA PHE A 27 -12.99 5.85 3.65
C PHE A 27 -13.44 4.38 3.64
N LEU A 28 -12.58 3.43 4.02
CA LEU A 28 -12.93 2.01 4.16
C LEU A 28 -13.30 1.64 5.62
N ARG A 29 -13.34 2.60 6.54
CA ARG A 29 -13.79 2.33 7.91
C ARG A 29 -15.26 1.90 7.91
N GLY A 30 -15.53 0.80 8.63
CA GLY A 30 -16.87 0.22 8.72
C GLY A 30 -17.37 -0.49 7.46
N THR A 31 -16.62 -0.57 6.36
CA THR A 31 -17.01 -1.40 5.20
C THR A 31 -16.85 -2.89 5.53
N SER A 32 -17.58 -3.75 4.80
CA SER A 32 -17.39 -5.19 4.87
C SER A 32 -16.01 -5.63 4.38
N ASP A 33 -15.57 -6.81 4.82
CA ASP A 33 -14.30 -7.41 4.40
C ASP A 33 -14.25 -7.65 2.88
N GLU A 34 -15.39 -8.01 2.29
CA GLU A 34 -15.54 -8.18 0.84
C GLU A 34 -15.28 -6.87 0.08
N VAL A 35 -15.86 -5.75 0.54
CA VAL A 35 -15.59 -4.43 -0.07
C VAL A 35 -14.11 -4.08 0.07
N ARG A 36 -13.51 -4.27 1.26
CA ARG A 36 -12.06 -4.03 1.46
C ARG A 36 -11.20 -4.87 0.53
N LYS A 37 -11.56 -6.14 0.35
CA LYS A 37 -10.87 -7.07 -0.52
C LYS A 37 -10.89 -6.58 -1.97
N GLN A 38 -12.03 -6.09 -2.47
CA GLN A 38 -12.12 -5.55 -3.84
C GLN A 38 -11.18 -4.36 -4.06
N PHE A 39 -11.12 -3.41 -3.12
CA PHE A 39 -10.16 -2.30 -3.20
C PHE A 39 -8.71 -2.79 -3.14
N LYS A 40 -8.40 -3.72 -2.24
CA LYS A 40 -7.07 -4.29 -2.05
C LYS A 40 -6.59 -5.05 -3.29
N ASP A 41 -7.45 -5.86 -3.89
CA ASP A 41 -7.15 -6.63 -5.10
C ASP A 41 -6.88 -5.69 -6.27
N LEU A 42 -7.73 -4.67 -6.45
CA LEU A 42 -7.53 -3.66 -7.49
C LEU A 42 -6.23 -2.85 -7.30
N TRP A 43 -5.88 -2.49 -6.06
CA TRP A 43 -4.60 -1.83 -5.79
C TRP A 43 -3.40 -2.71 -6.11
N LYS A 44 -3.48 -4.00 -5.77
CA LYS A 44 -2.40 -4.96 -5.93
C LYS A 44 -2.29 -5.54 -7.34
N ASP A 45 -3.32 -5.38 -8.17
CA ASP A 45 -3.30 -5.87 -9.54
C ASP A 45 -2.21 -5.17 -10.35
N LYS A 46 -1.14 -5.90 -10.65
CA LYS A 46 0.01 -5.37 -11.39
C LYS A 46 -0.20 -5.35 -12.90
N SER A 47 -1.23 -6.03 -13.40
CA SER A 47 -1.54 -6.06 -14.83
C SER A 47 -2.16 -4.74 -15.32
N ILE A 48 -2.72 -3.94 -14.41
CA ILE A 48 -3.38 -2.68 -14.73
C ILE A 48 -2.40 -1.50 -14.56
N PRO A 49 -2.17 -0.69 -15.61
CA PRO A 49 -1.40 0.55 -15.51
C PRO A 49 -1.96 1.49 -14.44
N TYR A 50 -1.09 2.31 -13.84
CA TYR A 50 -1.47 3.20 -12.74
C TYR A 50 -2.66 4.11 -13.09
N GLU A 51 -2.65 4.76 -14.26
CA GLU A 51 -3.71 5.71 -14.65
C GLU A 51 -5.07 5.02 -14.80
N GLU A 52 -5.10 3.83 -15.41
CA GLU A 52 -6.33 3.03 -15.54
C GLU A 52 -6.81 2.53 -14.18
N LYS A 53 -5.87 2.16 -13.29
CA LYS A 53 -6.19 1.73 -11.94
C LYS A 53 -6.85 2.85 -11.13
N VAL A 54 -6.39 4.10 -11.26
CA VAL A 54 -7.02 5.26 -10.61
C VAL A 54 -8.48 5.40 -11.05
N ILE A 55 -8.76 5.27 -12.35
CA ILE A 55 -10.13 5.32 -12.88
C ILE A 55 -10.99 4.20 -12.28
N LYS A 56 -10.51 2.95 -12.33
CA LYS A 56 -11.21 1.79 -11.79
C LYS A 56 -11.49 1.92 -10.29
N ILE A 57 -10.57 2.52 -9.51
CA ILE A 57 -10.78 2.74 -8.07
C ILE A 57 -11.88 3.78 -7.84
N ARG A 58 -11.92 4.85 -8.64
CA ARG A 58 -12.99 5.86 -8.56
C ARG A 58 -14.35 5.26 -8.89
N GLU A 59 -14.43 4.44 -9.93
CA GLU A 59 -15.65 3.71 -10.31
C GLU A 59 -16.10 2.75 -9.20
N LEU A 60 -15.16 2.00 -8.61
CA LEU A 60 -15.44 1.10 -7.50
C LEU A 60 -15.96 1.86 -6.27
N ALA A 61 -15.38 3.04 -5.99
CA ALA A 61 -15.81 3.90 -4.90
C ALA A 61 -17.23 4.43 -5.09
N GLU A 62 -17.56 4.93 -6.28
CA GLU A 62 -18.93 5.38 -6.62
C GLU A 62 -19.95 4.23 -6.51
N LYS A 63 -19.54 2.99 -6.81
CA LYS A 63 -20.42 1.82 -6.76
C LYS A 63 -20.67 1.26 -5.36
N LEU A 64 -19.65 1.23 -4.50
CA LEU A 64 -19.68 0.45 -3.25
C LEU A 64 -19.73 1.28 -1.98
N LEU A 65 -19.33 2.56 -2.04
CA LEU A 65 -19.25 3.39 -0.84
C LEU A 65 -20.58 4.10 -0.58
N ASN A 66 -20.91 4.25 0.70
CA ASN A 66 -22.03 5.11 1.09
C ASN A 66 -21.64 6.60 0.95
N LYS A 67 -22.61 7.51 1.18
CA LYS A 67 -22.42 8.96 1.02
C LYS A 67 -21.25 9.53 1.85
N GLU A 68 -21.10 9.09 3.10
CA GLU A 68 -20.06 9.58 4.00
C GLU A 68 -18.68 9.06 3.56
N GLN A 69 -18.60 7.76 3.26
CA GLN A 69 -17.39 7.11 2.77
C GLN A 69 -16.95 7.68 1.42
N LEU A 70 -17.88 7.97 0.51
CA LEU A 70 -17.56 8.57 -0.78
C LEU A 70 -17.02 10.01 -0.62
N ALA A 71 -17.53 10.77 0.36
CA ALA A 71 -16.98 12.08 0.70
C ALA A 71 -15.54 11.98 1.26
N GLU A 72 -15.27 11.00 2.12
CA GLU A 72 -13.91 10.71 2.59
C GLU A 72 -13.00 10.26 1.45
N PHE A 73 -13.49 9.41 0.54
CA PHE A 73 -12.75 8.95 -0.63
C PHE A 73 -12.36 10.12 -1.53
N LYS A 74 -13.29 11.04 -1.82
CA LYS A 74 -13.00 12.23 -2.66
C LYS A 74 -11.91 13.11 -2.05
N LYS A 75 -11.89 13.28 -0.72
CA LYS A 75 -10.80 13.97 -0.02
C LYS A 75 -9.47 13.23 -0.14
N PHE A 76 -9.50 11.92 0.09
CA PHE A 76 -8.32 11.05 -0.03
C PHE A 76 -7.73 11.08 -1.45
N ASP A 77 -8.57 10.97 -2.48
CA ASP A 77 -8.16 10.98 -3.89
C ASP A 77 -7.58 12.35 -4.30
N ALA A 78 -8.21 13.44 -3.88
CA ALA A 78 -7.69 14.79 -4.11
C ALA A 78 -6.32 15.02 -3.44
N GLU A 79 -6.15 14.56 -2.21
CA GLU A 79 -4.88 14.66 -1.47
C GLU A 79 -3.77 13.86 -2.16
N ARG A 80 -4.09 12.65 -2.63
CA ARG A 80 -3.18 11.79 -3.39
C ARG A 80 -2.71 12.46 -4.68
N GLU A 81 -3.64 13.01 -5.45
CA GLU A 81 -3.32 13.71 -6.70
C GLU A 81 -2.52 15.00 -6.44
N ARG A 82 -2.85 15.75 -5.38
CA ARG A 82 -2.07 16.93 -4.97
C ARG A 82 -0.63 16.55 -4.64
N THR A 83 -0.44 15.57 -3.76
CA THR A 83 0.90 15.10 -3.33
C THR A 83 1.71 14.60 -4.53
N ARG A 84 1.08 13.90 -5.48
CA ARG A 84 1.72 13.46 -6.72
C ARG A 84 2.24 14.63 -7.55
N LYS A 85 1.39 15.65 -7.77
CA LYS A 85 1.76 16.85 -8.55
C LYS A 85 2.86 17.65 -7.85
N GLU A 86 2.75 17.86 -6.55
CA GLU A 86 3.78 18.55 -5.75
C GLU A 86 5.13 17.82 -5.81
N PHE A 87 5.13 16.48 -5.75
CA PHE A 87 6.35 15.72 -5.88
C PHE A 87 6.95 15.81 -7.29
N ALA A 88 6.12 15.72 -8.33
CA ALA A 88 6.58 15.89 -9.72
C ALA A 88 7.19 17.29 -9.95
N ASP A 89 6.58 18.33 -9.38
CA ASP A 89 7.12 19.69 -9.40
C ASP A 89 8.47 19.77 -8.68
N LYS A 90 8.61 19.18 -7.49
CA LYS A 90 9.91 19.08 -6.78
C LYS A 90 10.98 18.39 -7.62
N VAL A 91 10.62 17.31 -8.32
CA VAL A 91 11.55 16.58 -9.21
C VAL A 91 11.95 17.44 -10.41
N SER A 92 11.03 18.21 -10.99
CA SER A 92 11.32 19.10 -12.12
C SER A 92 12.26 20.26 -11.77
N LYS A 93 12.26 20.67 -10.49
CA LYS A 93 13.11 21.75 -9.95
C LYS A 93 14.48 21.28 -9.48
N LEU A 94 14.80 19.99 -9.62
CA LEU A 94 16.13 19.48 -9.27
C LEU A 94 17.21 20.08 -10.18
N SER A 95 18.38 20.35 -9.60
CA SER A 95 19.57 20.66 -10.40
C SER A 95 19.94 19.47 -11.29
N PRO A 96 20.66 19.67 -12.42
CA PRO A 96 21.04 18.57 -13.29
C PRO A 96 21.75 17.42 -12.57
N LYS A 97 22.66 17.74 -11.63
CA LYS A 97 23.37 16.73 -10.85
C LYS A 97 22.46 15.99 -9.86
N ALA A 98 21.55 16.70 -9.21
CA ALA A 98 20.59 16.08 -8.30
C ALA A 98 19.61 15.19 -9.07
N LYS A 99 19.18 15.60 -10.28
CA LYS A 99 18.32 14.81 -11.16
C LYS A 99 19.01 13.51 -11.60
N GLU A 100 20.29 13.58 -11.98
CA GLU A 100 21.09 12.40 -12.32
C GLU A 100 21.14 11.38 -11.17
N VAL A 101 21.37 11.84 -9.94
CA VAL A 101 21.38 10.97 -8.75
C VAL A 101 19.98 10.43 -8.45
N TYR A 102 18.94 11.25 -8.56
CA TYR A 102 17.55 10.82 -8.38
C TYR A 102 17.17 9.71 -9.35
N ASP A 103 17.52 9.85 -10.63
CA ASP A 103 17.22 8.84 -11.65
C ASP A 103 17.94 7.51 -11.38
N LYS A 104 19.19 7.56 -10.90
CA LYS A 104 19.93 6.37 -10.46
C LYS A 104 19.23 5.66 -9.30
N LEU A 105 18.77 6.42 -8.31
CA LEU A 105 18.03 5.87 -7.15
C LEU A 105 16.69 5.26 -7.57
N GLU A 106 15.97 5.91 -8.48
CA GLU A 106 14.69 5.40 -8.98
C GLU A 106 14.86 4.13 -9.82
N ASN A 107 15.93 4.06 -10.63
CA ASN A 107 16.26 2.84 -11.38
C ASN A 107 16.62 1.68 -10.44
N LEU A 108 17.45 1.93 -9.42
CA LEU A 108 17.78 0.92 -8.40
C LEU A 108 16.52 0.40 -7.68
N ARG A 109 15.57 1.30 -7.37
CA ARG A 109 14.29 0.93 -6.78
C ARG A 109 13.47 0.02 -7.70
N LYS A 110 13.43 0.31 -9.00
CA LYS A 110 12.74 -0.50 -10.01
C LYS A 110 13.40 -1.88 -10.18
N GLU A 111 14.72 -1.92 -10.26
CA GLU A 111 15.49 -3.16 -10.34
C GLU A 111 15.24 -4.04 -9.12
N LYS A 112 15.30 -3.45 -7.91
CA LYS A 112 14.92 -4.16 -6.68
C LYS A 112 13.51 -4.73 -6.78
N ALA A 113 12.52 -3.93 -7.20
CA ALA A 113 11.15 -4.40 -7.33
C ALA A 113 11.03 -5.58 -8.32
N LYS A 114 11.71 -5.50 -9.47
CA LYS A 114 11.75 -6.56 -10.48
C LYS A 114 12.35 -7.85 -9.94
N ILE A 115 13.50 -7.76 -9.24
CA ILE A 115 14.13 -8.93 -8.60
C ILE A 115 13.16 -9.60 -7.63
N TYR A 116 12.48 -8.82 -6.78
CA TYR A 116 11.46 -9.38 -5.90
C TYR A 116 10.32 -10.04 -6.66
N GLU A 117 9.87 -9.48 -7.78
CA GLU A 117 8.79 -10.03 -8.62
C GLU A 117 9.12 -11.35 -9.28
N GLU A 118 10.37 -11.52 -9.75
CA GLU A 118 10.85 -12.73 -10.42
C GLU A 118 11.12 -13.87 -9.43
N MET A 119 11.30 -13.59 -8.14
CA MET A 119 11.45 -14.62 -7.10
C MET A 119 10.17 -15.43 -6.91
N SER A 120 10.33 -16.73 -6.68
CA SER A 120 9.24 -17.58 -6.20
C SER A 120 8.79 -17.16 -4.78
N PRO A 121 7.53 -17.44 -4.40
CA PRO A 121 7.03 -17.13 -3.06
C PRO A 121 7.90 -17.71 -1.93
N GLU A 122 8.46 -18.91 -2.13
CA GLU A 122 9.30 -19.63 -1.17
C GLU A 122 10.62 -18.90 -0.94
N VAL A 123 11.32 -18.51 -2.02
CA VAL A 123 12.57 -17.75 -1.94
C VAL A 123 12.34 -16.39 -1.29
N ARG A 124 11.24 -15.72 -1.65
CA ARG A 124 10.87 -14.43 -1.04
C ARG A 124 10.62 -14.57 0.47
N ALA A 125 10.00 -15.68 0.89
CA ALA A 125 9.76 -15.97 2.31
C ALA A 125 11.08 -16.24 3.06
N GLU A 126 11.97 -17.06 2.49
CA GLU A 126 13.29 -17.36 3.06
C GLU A 126 14.14 -16.10 3.24
N ILE A 127 14.24 -15.25 2.20
CA ILE A 127 14.94 -13.97 2.28
C ILE A 127 14.27 -13.05 3.31
N GLY A 128 12.94 -13.04 3.37
CA GLY A 128 12.19 -12.25 4.35
C GLY A 128 12.52 -12.60 5.79
N GLN A 129 12.80 -13.89 6.09
CA GLN A 129 13.17 -14.35 7.43
C GLN A 129 14.48 -13.72 7.91
N LEU A 130 15.46 -13.50 7.02
CA LEU A 130 16.75 -12.89 7.35
C LEU A 130 16.60 -11.47 7.93
N PHE A 131 15.62 -10.72 7.46
CA PHE A 131 15.41 -9.32 7.84
C PHE A 131 14.25 -9.12 8.81
N SER A 132 13.52 -10.19 9.13
CA SER A 132 12.49 -10.17 10.16
C SER A 132 13.17 -10.18 11.54
N ARG A 133 12.89 -9.17 12.36
CA ARG A 133 13.55 -8.92 13.66
C ARG A 133 13.28 -10.00 14.73
N ASN A 134 12.63 -11.10 14.37
CA ASN A 134 12.16 -12.21 15.22
C ASN A 134 12.55 -13.59 14.64
N SER A 135 13.81 -13.82 14.28
CA SER A 135 14.31 -15.19 14.11
C SER A 135 14.36 -15.88 15.48
N PRO A 136 13.88 -17.13 15.64
CA PRO A 136 14.13 -17.87 16.86
C PRO A 136 15.64 -18.05 17.02
N LYS A 137 16.17 -17.67 18.19
CA LYS A 137 17.54 -18.05 18.55
C LYS A 137 17.56 -19.58 18.66
N VAL A 138 18.23 -20.23 17.71
CA VAL A 138 18.65 -21.62 17.86
C VAL A 138 19.68 -21.69 18.98
#